data_AF-A0A424YWM6-F1
#
_entry.id   AF-A0A424YWM6-F1
#
_cell.length_a   1.000
_cell.length_b   1.000
_cell.length_c   1.000
_cell.angle_alpha   90.00
_cell.angle_beta   90.00
_cell.angle_gamma   90.00
#
_symmetry.space_group_name_H-M   'P 1'
#
loop_
_entity.id
_entity.type
_entity.pdbx_description
1 polymer ?
#
loop_
_entity_poly.entity_id
_entity_poly.type
_entity_poly.pdbx_seq_one_letter_code
_entity_poly.pdbx_strand_id
1 'polypeptide(L)'
;MKNHIISTFKSHISSIQLKLSDCFSGITSFEDAIISQLSSTENRNIHNEKELVMHADNHFDLHHPYCPVCGSRKVIKQEYYKRKLKLAEFGSQVIYVRRYYCKICSKKFTTPLDSIVKKGHQYARTYEHYIEKAYEAG
;
A
#
# COMPACT_ATOMS: atom_id res chain seq x y z
N MET A 1 -3.72 -39.05 -32.63
CA MET A 1 -4.33 -37.70 -32.57
C MET A 1 -3.99 -36.90 -31.31
N LYS A 2 -4.02 -37.46 -30.09
CA LYS A 2 -3.65 -36.72 -28.85
C LYS A 2 -2.23 -36.14 -28.84
N ASN A 3 -1.24 -36.86 -29.38
CA ASN A 3 0.17 -36.44 -29.35
C ASN A 3 0.45 -35.21 -30.23
N HIS A 4 -0.35 -35.01 -31.28
CA HIS A 4 -0.17 -33.87 -32.19
C HIS A 4 -0.62 -32.56 -31.52
N ILE A 5 -1.73 -32.59 -30.78
CA ILE A 5 -2.26 -31.44 -30.04
C ILE A 5 -1.24 -30.96 -28.99
N ILE A 6 -0.63 -31.90 -28.25
CA ILE A 6 0.37 -31.57 -27.22
C ILE A 6 1.62 -30.93 -27.85
N SER A 7 2.07 -31.43 -29.02
CA SER A 7 3.24 -30.87 -29.71
C SER A 7 3.00 -29.47 -30.27
N THR A 8 1.80 -29.21 -30.80
CA THR A 8 1.40 -27.89 -31.32
C THR A 8 1.27 -26.87 -30.20
N PHE A 9 0.76 -27.27 -29.03
CA PHE A 9 0.74 -26.39 -27.84
C PHE A 9 2.15 -26.04 -27.33
N LYS A 10 3.09 -27.00 -27.41
CA LYS A 10 4.48 -26.81 -26.95
C LYS A 10 5.28 -25.85 -27.82
N SER A 11 4.96 -25.72 -29.10
CA SER A 11 5.65 -24.82 -30.04
C SER A 11 5.05 -23.42 -30.13
N HIS A 12 3.84 -23.19 -29.63
CA HIS A 12 3.12 -21.90 -29.77
C HIS A 12 2.94 -21.12 -28.47
N ILE A 13 3.26 -21.71 -27.31
CA ILE A 13 3.29 -21.00 -26.03
C ILE A 13 4.73 -20.61 -25.72
N SER A 14 5.28 -19.66 -26.48
CA SER A 14 6.57 -19.04 -26.14
C SER A 14 6.43 -17.95 -25.08
N SER A 15 5.21 -17.47 -24.84
CA SER A 15 4.90 -16.52 -23.77
C SER A 15 3.40 -16.54 -23.46
N ILE A 16 3.01 -16.98 -22.25
CA ILE A 16 1.68 -16.67 -21.71
C ILE A 16 1.80 -15.29 -21.08
N GLN A 17 1.16 -14.28 -21.67
CA GLN A 17 0.99 -13.00 -21.00
C GLN A 17 -0.10 -13.16 -19.94
N LEU A 18 0.30 -13.52 -18.72
CA LEU A 18 -0.58 -13.52 -17.57
C LEU A 18 -1.02 -12.08 -17.29
N LYS A 19 -2.31 -11.88 -17.03
CA LYS A 19 -2.77 -10.62 -16.48
C LYS A 19 -2.30 -10.57 -15.03
N LEU A 20 -1.97 -9.37 -14.54
CA LEU A 20 -1.65 -9.20 -13.12
C LEU A 20 -2.77 -9.76 -12.21
N SER A 21 -4.03 -9.70 -12.67
CA SER A 21 -5.19 -10.33 -12.02
C SER A 21 -5.07 -11.83 -11.79
N ASP A 22 -4.31 -12.54 -12.62
CA ASP A 22 -4.18 -14.00 -12.56
C ASP A 22 -3.23 -14.43 -11.42
N CYS A 23 -2.43 -13.49 -10.89
CA CYS A 23 -1.53 -13.68 -9.75
C CYS A 23 -2.16 -13.27 -8.41
N PHE A 24 -3.39 -12.75 -8.46
CA PHE A 24 -4.08 -12.15 -7.33
C PHE A 24 -5.15 -13.11 -6.81
N SER A 25 -4.78 -13.95 -5.84
CA SER A 25 -5.69 -14.94 -5.23
C SER A 25 -5.84 -14.69 -3.73
N GLY A 26 -7.02 -14.26 -3.29
CA GLY A 26 -7.48 -14.43 -1.92
C GLY A 26 -7.80 -13.18 -1.10
N ILE A 27 -7.63 -11.95 -1.61
CA ILE A 27 -8.03 -10.74 -0.89
C ILE A 27 -9.38 -10.25 -1.42
N THR A 28 -10.41 -10.29 -0.56
CA THR A 28 -11.80 -10.00 -0.93
C THR A 28 -12.16 -8.51 -0.85
N SER A 29 -11.42 -7.71 -0.08
CA SER A 29 -11.70 -6.27 0.08
C SER A 29 -10.44 -5.41 0.20
N PHE A 30 -10.57 -4.14 -0.17
CA PHE A 30 -9.51 -3.14 -0.02
C PHE A 30 -9.05 -3.00 1.42
N GLU A 31 -9.98 -3.00 2.38
CA GLU A 31 -9.66 -2.89 3.80
C GLU A 31 -8.81 -4.06 4.27
N ASP A 32 -9.18 -5.28 3.88
CA ASP A 32 -8.39 -6.49 4.19
C ASP A 32 -6.98 -6.41 3.59
N ALA A 33 -6.85 -5.86 2.37
CA ALA A 33 -5.55 -5.67 1.72
C ALA A 33 -4.64 -4.71 2.50
N ILE A 34 -5.19 -3.60 2.98
CA ILE A 34 -4.46 -2.61 3.77
C ILE A 34 -4.13 -3.16 5.15
N ILE A 35 -5.10 -3.80 5.83
CA ILE A 35 -4.89 -4.41 7.15
C ILE A 35 -3.81 -5.49 7.07
N SER A 36 -3.84 -6.32 6.02
CA SER A 36 -2.82 -7.34 5.77
C SER A 36 -1.43 -6.71 5.61
N GLN A 37 -1.28 -5.65 4.79
CA GLN A 37 -0.01 -4.94 4.63
C GLN A 37 0.49 -4.35 5.95
N LEU A 38 -0.38 -3.66 6.70
CA LEU A 38 -0.03 -3.09 7.98
C LEU A 38 0.37 -4.14 9.00
N SER A 39 -0.18 -5.35 8.91
CA SER A 39 0.09 -6.47 9.83
C SER A 39 1.35 -7.25 9.46
N SER A 40 1.64 -7.39 8.16
CA SER A 40 2.84 -8.08 7.64
C SER A 40 4.16 -7.35 7.85
N THR A 41 4.14 -6.04 8.10
CA THR A 41 5.34 -5.30 8.54
C THR A 41 5.67 -5.67 9.99
N GLU A 42 6.34 -6.80 10.19
CA GLU A 42 6.74 -7.44 11.48
C GLU A 42 7.65 -6.62 12.41
N ASN A 43 7.80 -5.30 12.22
CA ASN A 43 8.52 -4.44 13.17
C ASN A 43 7.57 -3.51 13.92
N ARG A 44 6.46 -4.05 14.42
CA ARG A 44 5.68 -3.39 15.46
C ARG A 44 6.40 -3.57 16.79
N ASN A 45 7.40 -2.73 17.05
CA ASN A 45 7.74 -2.43 18.43
C ASN A 45 6.44 -2.02 19.13
N ILE A 46 6.07 -2.75 20.18
CA ILE A 46 4.86 -2.56 21.01
C ILE A 46 4.81 -1.11 21.62
N HIS A 47 5.87 -0.33 21.44
CA HIS A 47 6.03 1.07 21.84
C HIS A 47 5.98 2.11 20.68
N ASN A 48 5.52 1.74 19.47
CA ASN A 48 5.52 2.69 18.34
C ASN A 48 4.43 3.78 18.51
N GLU A 49 4.84 4.96 18.98
CA GLU A 49 4.03 6.20 19.09
C GLU A 49 3.44 6.72 17.74
N LYS A 50 3.59 5.99 16.63
CA LYS A 50 3.04 6.29 15.29
C LYS A 50 1.95 5.30 14.89
N GLU A 51 0.96 5.08 15.75
CA GLU A 51 -0.16 4.23 15.38
C GLU A 51 -0.97 4.92 14.27
N LEU A 52 -0.79 4.42 13.05
CA LEU A 52 -1.60 4.75 11.89
C LEU A 52 -2.97 4.13 12.12
N VAL A 53 -3.97 4.98 12.26
CA VAL A 53 -5.36 4.57 12.43
C VAL A 53 -6.07 4.69 11.09
N MET A 54 -6.70 3.60 10.68
CA MET A 54 -7.61 3.56 9.55
C MET A 54 -9.04 3.63 10.09
N HIS A 55 -9.79 4.64 9.64
CA HIS A 55 -11.22 4.77 9.91
C HIS A 55 -12.02 4.19 8.74
N ALA A 56 -13.33 4.02 8.94
CA ALA A 56 -14.26 3.76 7.85
C ALA A 56 -14.09 4.80 6.71
N ASP A 57 -14.34 4.39 5.48
CA ASP A 57 -14.22 5.21 4.26
C ASP A 57 -12.78 5.61 3.87
N ASN A 58 -11.79 4.76 4.14
CA ASN A 58 -10.39 4.95 3.70
C ASN A 58 -9.72 6.22 4.24
N HIS A 59 -10.09 6.64 5.46
CA HIS A 59 -9.49 7.79 6.14
C HIS A 59 -8.35 7.36 7.06
N PHE A 60 -7.18 8.00 6.91
CA PHE A 60 -5.96 7.67 7.64
C PHE A 60 -5.50 8.84 8.50
N ASP A 61 -5.36 8.59 9.80
CA ASP A 61 -4.78 9.54 10.74
C ASP A 61 -3.82 8.86 11.72
N LEU A 62 -3.14 9.67 12.52
CA LEU A 62 -2.26 9.24 13.60
C LEU A 62 -3.01 9.37 14.92
N HIS A 63 -2.94 8.33 15.75
CA HIS A 63 -3.47 8.36 17.11
C HIS A 63 -2.73 9.41 17.97
N HIS A 64 -1.39 9.36 17.94
CA HIS A 64 -0.51 10.27 18.70
C HIS A 64 0.42 11.07 17.76
N PRO A 65 -0.06 12.14 17.10
CA PRO A 65 0.74 12.88 16.15
C PRO A 65 1.86 13.68 16.83
N TYR A 66 3.09 13.49 16.36
CA TYR A 66 4.22 14.36 16.67
C TYR A 66 4.75 15.04 15.41
N CYS A 67 5.35 16.22 15.59
CA CYS A 67 5.97 16.91 14.47
C CYS A 67 7.24 16.17 14.02
N PRO A 68 7.36 15.77 12.74
CA PRO A 68 8.55 15.08 12.25
C PRO A 68 9.79 15.99 12.15
N VAL A 69 9.62 17.31 12.28
CA VAL A 69 10.70 18.30 12.17
C VAL A 69 11.30 18.63 13.54
N CYS A 70 10.46 18.83 14.57
CA CYS A 70 10.92 19.26 15.90
C CYS A 70 10.53 18.31 17.04
N GLY A 71 9.89 17.18 16.76
CA GLY A 71 9.47 16.19 17.77
C GLY A 71 8.31 16.62 18.68
N SER A 72 7.81 17.85 18.57
CA SER A 72 6.76 18.35 19.46
C SER A 72 5.42 17.65 19.26
N ARG A 73 4.73 17.33 20.37
CA ARG A 73 3.34 16.85 20.40
C ARG A 73 2.30 17.97 20.26
N LYS A 74 2.72 19.24 20.24
CA LYS A 74 1.82 20.40 20.05
C LYS A 74 1.42 20.52 18.57
N VAL A 75 0.59 19.59 18.13
CA VAL A 75 0.13 19.44 16.75
C VAL A 75 -1.39 19.60 16.67
N ILE A 76 -1.87 20.33 15.66
CA ILE A 76 -3.30 20.49 15.37
C ILE A 76 -3.66 19.58 14.19
N LYS A 77 -4.74 18.79 14.34
CA LYS A 77 -5.36 18.06 13.22
C LYS A 77 -6.05 19.07 12.29
N GLN A 78 -5.77 19.00 11.00
CA GLN A 78 -6.37 19.86 9.96
C GLN A 78 -7.29 19.04 9.05
N GLU A 79 -7.63 19.53 7.87
CA GLU A 79 -8.45 18.83 6.89
C GLU A 79 -7.81 17.51 6.40
N TYR A 80 -8.64 16.66 5.79
CA TYR A 80 -8.14 15.53 5.05
C TYR A 80 -7.72 15.94 3.64
N TYR A 81 -6.63 15.35 3.17
CA TYR A 81 -6.14 15.47 1.81
C TYR A 81 -6.41 14.19 1.03
N LYS A 82 -7.06 14.33 -0.13
CA LYS A 82 -7.36 13.22 -1.04
C LYS A 82 -6.08 12.77 -1.75
N ARG A 83 -5.80 11.47 -1.73
CA ARG A 83 -4.71 10.84 -2.48
C ARG A 83 -5.24 9.65 -3.26
N LYS A 84 -4.81 9.52 -4.52
CA LYS A 84 -5.07 8.34 -5.35
C LYS A 84 -3.89 7.38 -5.20
N LEU A 85 -4.18 6.15 -4.79
CA LEU A 85 -3.21 5.06 -4.73
C LEU A 85 -3.58 4.00 -5.76
N LYS A 86 -2.59 3.26 -6.23
CA LYS A 86 -2.81 2.04 -7.02
C LYS A 86 -2.43 0.87 -6.15
N LEU A 87 -3.39 -0.01 -5.90
CA LEU A 87 -3.21 -1.24 -5.13
C LEU A 87 -3.42 -2.42 -6.06
N ALA A 88 -2.46 -3.35 -6.04
CA ALA A 88 -2.37 -4.56 -6.85
C ALA A 88 -3.70 -5.01 -7.45
N GLU A 89 -4.50 -5.71 -6.65
CA GLU A 89 -5.74 -6.39 -7.06
C GLU A 89 -6.93 -5.44 -7.15
N PHE A 90 -6.86 -4.28 -6.49
CA PHE A 90 -7.98 -3.34 -6.31
C PHE A 90 -7.92 -2.12 -7.24
N GLY A 91 -6.90 -2.04 -8.08
CA GLY A 91 -6.71 -0.94 -9.01
C GLY A 91 -6.52 0.42 -8.32
N SER A 92 -7.06 1.47 -8.96
CA SER A 92 -6.94 2.84 -8.44
C SER A 92 -7.96 3.08 -7.34
N GLN A 93 -7.47 3.46 -6.17
CA GLN A 93 -8.25 3.67 -4.97
C GLN A 93 -8.04 5.07 -4.41
N VAL A 94 -9.13 5.65 -3.91
CA VAL A 94 -9.11 6.96 -3.28
C VAL A 94 -9.00 6.76 -1.78
N ILE A 95 -8.03 7.44 -1.19
CA ILE A 95 -7.83 7.50 0.25
C ILE A 95 -7.76 8.95 0.72
N TYR A 96 -7.94 9.15 2.02
CA TYR A 96 -7.92 10.46 2.64
C TYR A 96 -6.92 10.48 3.78
N VAL A 97 -5.86 11.28 3.67
CA VAL A 97 -4.82 11.40 4.71
C VAL A 97 -4.98 12.68 5.50
N ARG A 98 -4.90 12.59 6.83
CA ARG A 98 -5.00 13.76 7.70
C ARG A 98 -3.80 14.69 7.51
N ARG A 99 -4.05 16.00 7.42
CA ARG A 99 -3.03 17.05 7.52
C ARG A 99 -2.86 17.49 8.97
N TYR A 100 -1.64 17.94 9.28
CA TYR A 100 -1.24 18.36 10.60
C TYR A 100 -0.45 19.66 10.54
N TYR A 101 -0.64 20.52 11.54
CA TYR A 101 0.14 21.74 11.73
C TYR A 101 0.81 21.73 13.10
N CYS A 102 2.13 21.92 13.12
CA CYS A 102 2.88 22.04 14.38
C CYS A 102 2.83 23.49 14.90
N LYS A 103 2.39 23.70 16.15
CA LYS A 103 2.37 25.02 16.78
C LYS A 103 3.76 25.55 17.16
N ILE A 104 4.78 24.69 17.23
CA ILE A 104 6.15 25.06 17.63
C ILE A 104 6.99 25.53 16.45
N CYS A 105 7.10 24.72 15.40
CA CYS A 105 7.94 25.06 14.23
C CYS A 105 7.13 25.59 13.04
N SER A 106 5.80 25.72 13.18
CA SER A 106 4.87 26.17 12.14
C SER A 106 4.90 25.35 10.83
N LYS A 107 5.51 24.16 10.85
CA LYS A 107 5.54 23.25 9.69
C LYS A 107 4.28 22.42 9.60
N LYS A 108 3.86 22.17 8.36
CA LYS A 108 2.76 21.26 8.02
C LYS A 108 3.30 19.91 7.59
N PHE A 109 2.58 18.85 7.92
CA PHE A 109 2.88 17.49 7.49
C PHE A 109 1.59 16.68 7.34
N THR A 110 1.66 15.51 6.72
CA THR A 110 0.52 14.60 6.56
C THR A 110 0.76 13.30 7.29
N THR A 111 -0.30 12.53 7.51
CA THR A 111 -0.19 11.12 7.91
C THR A 111 0.79 10.41 6.98
N PRO A 112 1.89 9.82 7.51
CA PRO A 112 2.80 9.01 6.72
C PRO A 112 2.10 7.71 6.31
N LEU A 113 2.27 7.32 5.06
CA LEU A 113 1.76 6.06 4.51
C LEU A 113 2.89 5.12 4.10
N ASP A 114 4.10 5.33 4.64
CA ASP A 114 5.31 4.64 4.18
C ASP A 114 5.24 3.12 4.35
N SER A 115 4.38 2.61 5.22
CA SER A 115 4.06 1.18 5.37
C SER A 115 3.30 0.60 4.18
N ILE A 116 2.50 1.41 3.48
CA ILE A 116 1.63 0.99 2.37
C ILE A 116 2.26 1.41 1.02
N VAL A 117 2.77 2.64 0.94
CA VAL A 117 3.24 3.27 -0.30
C VAL A 117 4.51 4.07 -0.01
N LYS A 118 5.55 3.84 -0.80
CA LYS A 118 6.78 4.64 -0.73
C LYS A 118 6.49 6.13 -0.92
N LYS A 119 7.21 6.99 -0.21
CA LYS A 119 7.09 8.44 -0.36
C LYS A 119 7.23 8.86 -1.84
N GLY A 120 6.32 9.72 -2.30
CA GLY A 120 6.27 10.20 -3.68
C GLY A 120 5.73 9.21 -4.72
N HIS A 121 5.43 7.97 -4.33
CA HIS A 121 4.94 6.94 -5.25
C HIS A 121 3.41 6.80 -5.15
N GLN A 122 2.81 6.19 -6.17
CA GLN A 122 1.37 5.88 -6.21
C GLN A 122 1.09 4.39 -6.02
N TYR A 123 2.03 3.54 -6.41
CA TYR A 123 1.90 2.09 -6.33
C TYR A 123 2.21 1.62 -4.91
N ALA A 124 1.34 0.76 -4.38
CA ALA A 124 1.58 0.10 -3.12
C ALA A 124 2.82 -0.79 -3.19
N ARG A 125 3.50 -0.93 -2.05
CA ARG A 125 4.71 -1.76 -1.94
C ARG A 125 4.47 -3.21 -2.31
N THR A 126 3.24 -3.71 -2.18
CA THR A 126 2.90 -5.08 -2.62
C THR A 126 3.21 -5.34 -4.09
N TYR A 127 3.18 -4.33 -4.96
CA TYR A 127 3.60 -4.49 -6.35
C TYR A 127 5.07 -4.91 -6.48
N GLU A 128 5.94 -4.47 -5.58
CA GLU A 128 7.37 -4.83 -5.60
C GLU A 128 7.53 -6.35 -5.44
N HIS A 129 6.80 -6.97 -4.51
CA HIS A 129 6.82 -8.42 -4.28
C HIS A 129 6.33 -9.24 -5.49
N TYR A 130 5.28 -8.78 -6.18
CA TYR A 130 4.80 -9.47 -7.38
C TYR A 130 5.77 -9.34 -8.54
N ILE A 131 6.43 -8.18 -8.67
CA ILE A 131 7.45 -7.96 -9.69
C ILE A 131 8.65 -8.88 -9.44
N GLU A 132 9.14 -8.95 -8.20
CA GLU A 132 10.24 -9.84 -7.81
C GLU A 132 9.92 -11.32 -8.10
N LYS A 133 8.75 -11.81 -7.67
CA LYS A 133 8.30 -13.17 -7.99
C LYS A 133 8.19 -13.45 -9.49
N ALA A 134 7.76 -12.47 -10.28
CA ALA A 134 7.65 -12.63 -11.72
C ALA A 134 9.03 -12.74 -12.39
N TYR A 135 10.05 -12.06 -11.86
CA TYR A 135 11.43 -12.18 -12.33
C TYR A 135 12.11 -13.48 -11.88
N GLU A 136 11.79 -14.02 -10.70
CA GLU A 136 12.36 -15.29 -10.22
C GLU A 136 11.73 -16.53 -10.88
N ALA A 137 10.52 -16.41 -11.43
CA ALA A 137 9.79 -17.49 -12.07
C ALA A 137 10.02 -17.59 -13.60
N GLY A 138 10.77 -16.65 -14.20
CA GLY A 138 11.11 -16.63 -15.63
C GLY A 138 12.56 -16.99 -15.89
#